data_AF-A0A954IWE8-F1
#
_entry.id   AF-A0A954IWE8-F1
#
_cell.length_a   1.000
_cell.length_b   1.000
_cell.length_c   1.000
_cell.angle_alpha   90.00
_cell.angle_beta   90.00
_cell.angle_gamma   90.00
#
_symmetry.space_group_name_H-M   'P 1'
#
loop_
_entity.id
_entity.type
_entity.pdbx_description
1 polymer ?
#
loop_
_entity_poly.entity_id
_entity_poly.type
_entity_poly.pdbx_seq_one_letter_code
_entity_poly.pdbx_strand_id
1 'polypeptide(L)'
;MFRRILVANRGEIAVRVLRTARELGIEVVAVCSEADRDALHVRMADHAVVLGGPAPADSYLRTDRILDAAAATGAEAIHPGYGFLAENAGFADAVRDAGLVFVGPSGDAIRRMGDKIAAREAAAAADVPVVPGINQEGADAEALVRFAREIGFPVMLKAAAGGGGKGIRIVRDEKELAEAAKLASAEARGAFGDGRVYLEKFVTRPRHVEVQILADRHGKVVSYGERECSVQRRHQKLVEETPCAALTEATRADMCEAARRVTAAIGYEGAGTVEFLFSEGEFYFLEMNTRLQVEHAITEEVYGVDLVAEQLRVASGEAANDPGEARGAAIEVRINAEDPATFFPSLGTIERLRLPGGLGVRVDSALYPGLEVTPYYDSMLAKLIVWAPTRDAAISKMLRSLGELRIAGVMTSVPVAAKALRSEPFRSGDYDTGILEKIADQPGIAASLDSDIAAIAAAFAKAGGLLARGSASPTSNANGNAAEGVRPWVLGARRGGMR
;
A
#
# COMPACT_ATOMS: atom_id res chain seq x y z
N MET A 1 -23.13 -6.77 -17.80
CA MET A 1 -22.90 -6.91 -16.35
C MET A 1 -22.96 -8.37 -15.95
N PHE A 2 -22.05 -8.83 -15.08
CA PHE A 2 -22.06 -10.19 -14.53
C PHE A 2 -23.22 -10.40 -13.55
N ARG A 3 -23.68 -11.64 -13.43
CA ARG A 3 -24.58 -12.09 -12.36
C ARG A 3 -23.80 -12.48 -11.12
N ARG A 4 -22.65 -13.13 -11.28
CA ARG A 4 -21.84 -13.64 -10.16
C ARG A 4 -20.36 -13.53 -10.43
N ILE A 5 -19.62 -13.01 -9.46
CA ILE A 5 -18.15 -12.93 -9.50
C ILE A 5 -17.53 -13.63 -8.29
N LEU A 6 -16.30 -14.12 -8.47
CA LEU A 6 -15.46 -14.58 -7.37
C LEU A 6 -14.38 -13.53 -7.08
N VAL A 7 -14.19 -13.21 -5.81
CA VAL A 7 -13.11 -12.30 -5.39
C VAL A 7 -11.94 -13.13 -4.88
N ALA A 8 -10.88 -13.22 -5.67
CA ALA A 8 -9.68 -14.03 -5.37
C ALA A 8 -8.71 -13.26 -4.46
N ASN A 9 -9.23 -12.72 -3.36
CA ASN A 9 -8.47 -11.93 -2.40
C ASN A 9 -9.11 -11.99 -1.00
N ARG A 10 -8.57 -11.23 -0.05
CA ARG A 10 -9.01 -11.16 1.35
C ARG A 10 -9.01 -9.72 1.86
N GLY A 11 -9.36 -9.54 3.14
CA GLY A 11 -9.15 -8.28 3.85
C GLY A 11 -9.96 -7.13 3.27
N GLU A 12 -9.40 -5.91 3.33
CA GLU A 12 -10.13 -4.69 2.96
C GLU A 12 -10.54 -4.70 1.48
N ILE A 13 -9.64 -5.11 0.57
CA ILE A 13 -9.94 -5.10 -0.87
C ILE A 13 -11.05 -6.06 -1.25
N ALA A 14 -11.14 -7.22 -0.59
CA ALA A 14 -12.26 -8.13 -0.80
C ALA A 14 -13.58 -7.51 -0.34
N VAL A 15 -13.58 -6.80 0.81
CA VAL A 15 -14.74 -6.04 1.29
C VAL A 15 -15.09 -4.89 0.33
N ARG A 16 -14.10 -4.17 -0.19
CA ARG A 16 -14.25 -3.07 -1.15
C ARG A 16 -14.91 -3.55 -2.43
N VAL A 17 -14.46 -4.66 -3.01
CA VAL A 17 -15.06 -5.23 -4.22
C VAL A 17 -16.47 -5.73 -3.97
N LEU A 18 -16.69 -6.38 -2.83
CA LEU A 18 -17.99 -6.91 -2.46
C LEU A 18 -19.05 -5.81 -2.31
N ARG A 19 -18.70 -4.67 -1.70
CA ARG A 19 -19.60 -3.52 -1.57
C ARG A 19 -20.10 -3.03 -2.94
N THR A 20 -19.18 -2.77 -3.87
CA THR A 20 -19.55 -2.33 -5.22
C THR A 20 -20.32 -3.40 -5.99
N ALA A 21 -19.89 -4.65 -5.94
CA ALA A 21 -20.60 -5.74 -6.60
C ALA A 21 -22.06 -5.81 -6.11
N ARG A 22 -22.30 -5.68 -4.81
CA ARG A 22 -23.64 -5.66 -4.23
C ARG A 22 -24.47 -4.46 -4.70
N GLU A 23 -23.87 -3.26 -4.78
CA GLU A 23 -24.55 -2.07 -5.31
C GLU A 23 -24.93 -2.22 -6.79
N LEU A 24 -24.13 -2.98 -7.55
CA LEU A 24 -24.40 -3.33 -8.95
C LEU A 24 -25.34 -4.54 -9.10
N GLY A 25 -25.82 -5.15 -8.01
CA GLY A 25 -26.70 -6.32 -8.03
C GLY A 25 -26.01 -7.64 -8.43
N ILE A 26 -24.70 -7.73 -8.21
CA ILE A 26 -23.87 -8.89 -8.55
C ILE A 26 -23.63 -9.74 -7.29
N GLU A 27 -23.86 -11.05 -7.40
CA GLU A 27 -23.55 -12.00 -6.33
C GLU A 27 -22.04 -12.21 -6.20
N VAL A 28 -21.56 -12.34 -4.97
CA VAL A 28 -20.13 -12.46 -4.67
C VAL A 28 -19.82 -13.78 -4.00
N VAL A 29 -18.83 -14.48 -4.57
CA VAL A 29 -18.17 -15.63 -3.96
C VAL A 29 -16.87 -15.16 -3.33
N ALA A 30 -16.78 -15.23 -1.99
CA ALA A 30 -15.52 -15.03 -1.29
C ALA A 30 -14.73 -16.34 -1.22
N VAL A 31 -13.41 -16.24 -1.39
CA VAL A 31 -12.50 -17.34 -1.04
C VAL A 31 -11.77 -17.02 0.26
N CYS A 32 -11.45 -18.06 1.03
CA CYS A 32 -10.68 -17.91 2.25
C CYS A 32 -9.74 -19.08 2.54
N SER A 33 -8.70 -18.83 3.33
CA SER A 33 -7.98 -19.91 4.00
C SER A 33 -8.75 -20.39 5.24
N GLU A 34 -8.29 -21.47 5.84
CA GLU A 34 -8.79 -21.95 7.13
C GLU A 34 -8.68 -20.90 8.24
N ALA A 35 -7.63 -20.07 8.24
CA ALA A 35 -7.45 -18.99 9.21
C ALA A 35 -8.41 -17.81 9.01
N ASP A 36 -8.90 -17.60 7.78
CA ASP A 36 -9.83 -16.51 7.45
C ASP A 36 -11.30 -16.96 7.42
N ARG A 37 -11.65 -18.15 7.94
CA ARG A 37 -13.05 -18.65 7.93
C ARG A 37 -14.07 -17.65 8.47
N ASP A 38 -13.69 -16.92 9.51
CA ASP A 38 -14.55 -15.94 10.18
C ASP A 38 -14.24 -14.50 9.78
N ALA A 39 -13.38 -14.29 8.77
CA ALA A 39 -13.00 -12.97 8.28
C ALA A 39 -14.22 -12.17 7.80
N LEU A 40 -14.10 -10.84 7.84
CA LEU A 40 -15.23 -9.97 7.49
C LEU A 40 -15.68 -10.16 6.03
N HIS A 41 -14.75 -10.31 5.08
CA HIS A 41 -15.11 -10.50 3.67
C HIS A 41 -15.86 -11.80 3.42
N VAL A 42 -15.59 -12.85 4.20
CA VAL A 42 -16.30 -14.13 4.16
C VAL A 42 -17.73 -13.98 4.66
N ARG A 43 -17.90 -13.36 5.82
CA ARG A 43 -19.23 -13.14 6.44
C ARG A 43 -20.13 -12.21 5.62
N MET A 44 -19.53 -11.35 4.79
CA MET A 44 -20.25 -10.41 3.94
C MET A 44 -20.72 -11.03 2.63
N ALA A 45 -20.10 -12.10 2.14
CA ALA A 45 -20.33 -12.64 0.80
C ALA A 45 -21.59 -13.52 0.73
N ASP A 46 -22.14 -13.66 -0.47
CA ASP A 46 -23.32 -14.51 -0.71
C ASP A 46 -22.94 -16.00 -0.67
N HIS A 47 -21.70 -16.31 -1.07
CA HIS A 47 -21.10 -17.63 -0.99
C HIS A 47 -19.66 -17.53 -0.48
N ALA A 48 -19.19 -18.59 0.19
CA ALA A 48 -17.82 -18.69 0.67
C ALA A 48 -17.24 -20.08 0.41
N VAL A 49 -15.98 -20.13 -0.05
CA VAL A 49 -15.24 -21.38 -0.30
C VAL A 49 -13.90 -21.34 0.41
N VAL A 50 -13.61 -22.37 1.21
CA VAL A 50 -12.32 -22.54 1.87
C VAL A 50 -11.35 -23.19 0.91
N LEU A 51 -10.26 -22.50 0.59
CA LEU A 51 -9.22 -22.96 -0.33
C LEU A 51 -8.25 -23.93 0.34
N GLY A 52 -7.93 -23.79 1.62
CA GLY A 52 -6.95 -24.65 2.29
C GLY A 52 -6.28 -24.01 3.49
N GLY A 53 -5.05 -24.45 3.76
CA GLY A 53 -4.29 -24.06 4.95
C GLY A 53 -4.00 -22.55 5.05
N PRO A 54 -3.55 -22.09 6.25
CA PRO A 54 -3.43 -20.68 6.58
C PRO A 54 -2.37 -19.94 5.75
N ALA A 55 -1.33 -20.63 5.29
CA ALA A 55 -0.30 -20.02 4.46
C ALA A 55 -0.88 -19.67 3.07
N PRO A 56 -0.56 -18.50 2.49
CA PRO A 56 -1.00 -18.15 1.14
C PRO A 56 -0.65 -19.19 0.07
N ALA A 57 0.52 -19.83 0.18
CA ALA A 57 0.95 -20.91 -0.72
C ALA A 57 0.00 -22.13 -0.71
N ASP A 58 -0.72 -22.36 0.39
CA ASP A 58 -1.70 -23.43 0.55
C ASP A 58 -3.13 -22.98 0.21
N SER A 59 -3.35 -21.69 -0.05
CA SER A 59 -4.68 -21.08 -0.21
C SER A 59 -4.70 -19.99 -1.31
N TYR A 60 -4.50 -18.72 -0.97
CA TYR A 60 -4.69 -17.57 -1.88
C TYR A 60 -3.77 -17.55 -3.12
N LEU A 61 -2.70 -18.35 -3.14
CA LEU A 61 -1.81 -18.53 -4.30
C LEU A 61 -2.08 -19.83 -5.07
N ARG A 62 -3.18 -20.55 -4.77
CA ARG A 62 -3.56 -21.80 -5.42
C ARG A 62 -4.56 -21.57 -6.55
N THR A 63 -4.01 -21.33 -7.75
CA THR A 63 -4.79 -21.17 -8.99
C THR A 63 -5.79 -22.29 -9.20
N ASP A 64 -5.37 -23.55 -9.05
CA ASP A 64 -6.22 -24.73 -9.20
C ASP A 64 -7.45 -24.66 -8.29
N ARG A 65 -7.24 -24.36 -7.01
CA ARG A 65 -8.34 -24.30 -6.03
C ARG A 65 -9.28 -23.11 -6.23
N ILE A 66 -8.75 -21.99 -6.69
CA ILE A 66 -9.57 -20.81 -7.01
C ILE A 66 -10.45 -21.08 -8.23
N LEU A 67 -9.92 -21.74 -9.26
CA LEU A 67 -10.69 -22.13 -10.45
C LEU A 67 -11.75 -23.19 -10.11
N ASP A 68 -11.41 -24.18 -9.29
CA ASP A 68 -12.38 -25.16 -8.77
C ASP A 68 -13.52 -24.48 -8.00
N ALA A 69 -13.20 -23.49 -7.17
CA ALA A 69 -14.18 -22.71 -6.43
C ALA A 69 -15.09 -21.90 -7.38
N ALA A 70 -14.52 -21.27 -8.41
CA ALA A 70 -15.28 -20.51 -9.41
C ALA A 70 -16.23 -21.43 -10.19
N ALA A 71 -15.74 -22.61 -10.61
CA ALA A 71 -16.54 -23.60 -11.34
C ALA A 71 -17.68 -24.17 -10.46
N ALA A 72 -17.38 -24.57 -9.23
CA ALA A 72 -18.37 -25.13 -8.31
C ALA A 72 -19.48 -24.14 -7.93
N THR A 73 -19.18 -22.84 -7.97
CA THR A 73 -20.12 -21.77 -7.63
C THR A 73 -20.71 -21.10 -8.86
N GLY A 74 -20.30 -21.45 -10.08
CA GLY A 74 -20.80 -20.81 -11.30
C GLY A 74 -20.54 -19.30 -11.34
N ALA A 75 -19.39 -18.85 -10.84
CA ALA A 75 -18.91 -17.49 -11.06
C ALA A 75 -18.58 -17.29 -12.56
N GLU A 76 -18.79 -16.08 -13.07
CA GLU A 76 -18.55 -15.73 -14.49
C GLU A 76 -17.25 -14.93 -14.66
N ALA A 77 -16.79 -14.28 -13.59
CA ALA A 77 -15.56 -13.52 -13.57
C ALA A 77 -14.83 -13.67 -12.24
N ILE A 78 -13.52 -13.45 -12.27
CA ILE A 78 -12.66 -13.41 -11.09
C ILE A 78 -12.06 -12.01 -10.96
N HIS A 79 -12.35 -11.35 -9.84
CA HIS A 79 -11.70 -10.11 -9.45
C HIS A 79 -10.51 -10.42 -8.54
N PRO A 80 -9.26 -10.12 -8.95
CA PRO A 80 -8.10 -10.52 -8.17
C PRO A 80 -7.75 -9.53 -7.05
N GLY A 81 -8.34 -8.33 -7.05
CA GLY A 81 -7.98 -7.28 -6.10
C GLY A 81 -6.56 -6.78 -6.36
N TYR A 82 -5.74 -6.70 -5.31
CA TYR A 82 -4.31 -6.39 -5.42
C TYR A 82 -3.46 -7.35 -4.57
N GLY A 83 -2.17 -7.48 -4.88
CA GLY A 83 -1.33 -8.52 -4.28
C GLY A 83 -1.74 -9.93 -4.72
N PHE A 84 -1.26 -10.96 -4.02
CA PHE A 84 -1.47 -12.37 -4.36
C PHE A 84 -1.26 -12.67 -5.87
N LEU A 85 -2.33 -13.04 -6.57
CA LEU A 85 -2.30 -13.43 -7.98
C LEU A 85 -2.72 -12.30 -8.94
N ALA A 86 -2.94 -11.07 -8.45
CA ALA A 86 -3.43 -9.95 -9.27
C ALA A 86 -2.47 -9.54 -10.39
N GLU A 87 -1.16 -9.76 -10.21
CA GLU A 87 -0.13 -9.52 -11.23
C GLU A 87 0.51 -10.84 -11.68
N ASN A 88 -0.20 -11.96 -11.50
CA ASN A 88 0.26 -13.27 -11.97
C ASN A 88 -0.31 -13.55 -13.36
N ALA A 89 0.53 -13.45 -14.38
CA ALA A 89 0.12 -13.67 -15.77
C ALA A 89 -0.40 -15.09 -16.04
N GLY A 90 0.22 -16.11 -15.44
CA GLY A 90 -0.23 -17.49 -15.58
C GLY A 90 -1.61 -17.72 -14.97
N PHE A 91 -1.94 -17.02 -13.89
CA PHE A 91 -3.28 -17.04 -13.31
C PHE A 91 -4.29 -16.36 -14.23
N ALA A 92 -3.97 -15.17 -14.77
CA ALA A 92 -4.86 -14.49 -15.71
C ALA A 92 -5.15 -15.35 -16.96
N ASP A 93 -4.13 -16.03 -17.50
CA ASP A 93 -4.29 -16.96 -18.61
C ASP A 93 -5.16 -18.17 -18.21
N ALA A 94 -4.89 -18.79 -17.05
CA ALA A 94 -5.66 -19.94 -16.58
C ALA A 94 -7.14 -19.61 -16.31
N VAL A 95 -7.45 -18.40 -15.84
CA VAL A 95 -8.84 -17.93 -15.69
C VAL A 95 -9.54 -17.85 -17.06
N ARG A 96 -8.87 -17.30 -18.07
CA ARG A 96 -9.41 -17.18 -19.43
C ARG A 96 -9.56 -18.54 -20.11
N ASP A 97 -8.58 -19.43 -19.95
CA ASP A 97 -8.62 -20.81 -20.47
C ASP A 97 -9.75 -21.64 -19.84
N ALA A 98 -10.13 -21.33 -18.60
CA ALA A 98 -11.29 -21.90 -17.92
C ALA A 98 -12.64 -21.31 -18.39
N GLY A 99 -12.64 -20.37 -19.35
CA GLY A 99 -13.84 -19.71 -19.88
C GLY A 99 -14.41 -18.62 -18.96
N LEU A 100 -13.65 -18.16 -17.98
CA LEU A 100 -14.02 -17.09 -17.06
C LEU A 100 -13.40 -15.75 -17.49
N VAL A 101 -14.00 -14.63 -17.07
CA VAL A 101 -13.40 -13.32 -17.26
C VAL A 101 -12.43 -13.00 -16.11
N PHE A 102 -11.17 -12.73 -16.44
CA PHE A 102 -10.24 -12.09 -15.50
C PHE A 102 -10.52 -10.59 -15.47
N VAL A 103 -10.92 -10.03 -14.31
CA VAL A 103 -11.18 -8.59 -14.17
C VAL A 103 -9.85 -7.85 -14.04
N GLY A 104 -9.21 -7.62 -15.18
CA GLY A 104 -7.89 -7.02 -15.30
C GLY A 104 -7.29 -7.26 -16.68
N PRO A 105 -6.01 -6.89 -16.88
CA PRO A 105 -5.34 -6.99 -18.17
C PRO A 105 -5.05 -8.44 -18.59
N SER A 106 -4.58 -8.63 -19.82
CA SER A 106 -4.14 -9.93 -20.32
C SER A 106 -2.88 -10.43 -19.64
N GLY A 107 -2.67 -11.76 -19.62
CA GLY A 107 -1.42 -12.33 -19.15
C GLY A 107 -0.20 -11.81 -19.91
N ASP A 108 -0.34 -11.50 -21.20
CA ASP A 108 0.71 -10.87 -22.00
C ASP A 108 1.06 -9.47 -21.51
N ALA A 109 0.07 -8.63 -21.24
CA ALA A 109 0.29 -7.29 -20.69
C ALA A 109 0.94 -7.36 -19.30
N ILE A 110 0.48 -8.29 -18.45
CA ILE A 110 1.06 -8.54 -17.11
C ILE A 110 2.53 -8.99 -17.24
N ARG A 111 2.85 -9.95 -18.13
CA ARG A 111 4.24 -10.39 -18.38
C ARG A 111 5.11 -9.23 -18.84
N ARG A 112 4.64 -8.48 -19.83
CA ARG A 112 5.40 -7.38 -20.46
C ARG A 112 5.72 -6.28 -19.46
N MET A 113 4.78 -5.95 -18.57
CA MET A 113 4.96 -4.89 -17.57
C MET A 113 5.61 -5.39 -16.27
N GLY A 114 5.52 -6.68 -15.95
CA GLY A 114 6.23 -7.30 -14.83
C GLY A 114 7.73 -7.50 -15.08
N ASP A 115 8.17 -7.53 -16.34
CA ASP A 115 9.58 -7.52 -16.70
C ASP A 115 10.11 -6.09 -16.80
N LYS A 116 11.08 -5.74 -15.95
CA LYS A 116 11.63 -4.37 -15.88
C LYS A 116 12.27 -3.88 -17.16
N ILE A 117 12.89 -4.76 -17.93
CA ILE A 117 13.55 -4.41 -19.20
C ILE A 117 12.47 -4.20 -20.26
N ALA A 118 11.58 -5.18 -20.42
CA ALA A 118 10.50 -5.09 -21.41
C ALA A 118 9.53 -3.92 -21.14
N ALA A 119 9.25 -3.61 -19.87
CA ALA A 119 8.44 -2.46 -19.48
C ALA A 119 9.12 -1.14 -19.87
N ARG A 120 10.42 -1.00 -19.61
CA ARG A 120 11.20 0.20 -20.00
C ARG A 120 11.30 0.34 -21.52
N GLU A 121 11.53 -0.75 -22.24
CA GLU A 121 11.54 -0.74 -23.71
C GLU A 121 10.17 -0.36 -24.28
N ALA A 122 9.08 -0.85 -23.69
CA ALA A 122 7.72 -0.47 -24.07
C ALA A 122 7.43 1.00 -23.79
N ALA A 123 7.86 1.52 -22.62
CA ALA A 123 7.74 2.93 -22.29
C ALA A 123 8.52 3.82 -23.27
N ALA A 124 9.79 3.48 -23.54
CA ALA A 124 10.61 4.22 -24.50
C ALA A 124 10.03 4.18 -25.93
N ALA A 125 9.54 3.02 -26.37
CA ALA A 125 8.88 2.88 -27.68
C ALA A 125 7.57 3.67 -27.78
N ALA A 126 6.92 3.95 -26.65
CA ALA A 126 5.72 4.78 -26.54
C ALA A 126 6.03 6.27 -26.29
N ASP A 127 7.30 6.68 -26.45
CA ASP A 127 7.78 8.04 -26.21
C ASP A 127 7.51 8.52 -24.77
N VAL A 128 7.59 7.60 -23.81
CA VAL A 128 7.52 7.91 -22.38
C VAL A 128 8.94 8.09 -21.85
N PRO A 129 9.25 9.20 -21.17
CA PRO A 129 10.57 9.41 -20.58
C PRO A 129 10.97 8.24 -19.67
N VAL A 130 12.13 7.66 -19.92
CA VAL A 130 12.75 6.65 -19.05
C VAL A 130 14.03 7.23 -18.46
N VAL A 131 14.47 6.73 -17.29
CA VAL A 131 15.73 7.17 -16.69
C VAL A 131 16.86 6.91 -17.69
N PRO A 132 17.58 7.95 -18.16
CA PRO A 132 18.65 7.77 -19.13
C PRO A 132 19.72 6.83 -18.57
N GLY A 133 20.10 5.80 -19.34
CA GLY A 133 21.15 4.88 -18.93
C GLY A 133 21.81 4.15 -20.09
N ILE A 134 23.04 3.68 -19.87
CA ILE A 134 23.84 2.92 -20.84
C ILE A 134 24.40 1.66 -20.18
N ASN A 135 24.25 0.51 -20.84
CA ASN A 135 24.97 -0.72 -20.51
C ASN A 135 26.33 -0.68 -21.18
N GLN A 136 27.40 -0.96 -20.44
CA GLN A 136 28.75 -1.06 -21.00
C GLN A 136 29.41 -2.38 -20.64
N GLU A 137 29.90 -3.07 -21.67
CA GLU A 137 30.72 -4.26 -21.51
C GLU A 137 32.17 -3.87 -21.23
N GLY A 138 32.63 -4.17 -20.01
CA GLY A 138 33.92 -3.68 -19.53
C GLY A 138 33.85 -2.22 -19.05
N ALA A 139 34.77 -1.85 -18.16
CA ALA A 139 34.87 -0.48 -17.65
C ALA A 139 35.52 0.45 -18.70
N ASP A 140 34.94 0.58 -19.89
CA ASP A 140 35.33 1.64 -20.84
C ASP A 140 34.96 3.00 -20.21
N ALA A 141 35.90 3.52 -19.44
CA ALA A 141 35.75 4.75 -18.71
C ALA A 141 35.48 5.95 -19.63
N GLU A 142 35.98 5.94 -20.87
CA GLU A 142 35.73 7.04 -21.80
C GLU A 142 34.29 7.04 -22.30
N ALA A 143 33.73 5.87 -22.63
CA ALA A 143 32.32 5.76 -23.00
C ALA A 143 31.40 6.17 -21.84
N LEU A 144 31.71 5.73 -20.62
CA LEU A 144 30.95 6.10 -19.42
C LEU A 144 31.03 7.61 -19.13
N VAL A 145 32.21 8.23 -19.27
CA VAL A 145 32.40 9.68 -19.10
C VAL A 145 31.65 10.48 -20.17
N ARG A 146 31.71 10.06 -21.44
CA ARG A 146 30.95 10.72 -22.52
C ARG A 146 29.46 10.70 -22.23
N PHE A 147 28.93 9.53 -21.86
CA PHE A 147 27.51 9.40 -21.53
C PHE A 147 27.14 10.21 -20.28
N ALA A 148 27.96 10.17 -19.22
CA ALA A 148 27.72 10.95 -18.00
C ALA A 148 27.70 12.46 -18.25
N ARG A 149 28.48 12.97 -19.20
CA ARG A 149 28.44 14.38 -19.63
C ARG A 149 27.15 14.72 -20.38
N GLU A 150 26.62 13.79 -21.16
CA GLU A 150 25.37 13.95 -21.89
C GLU A 150 24.16 14.01 -20.94
N ILE A 151 24.07 13.06 -20.00
CA ILE A 151 22.94 12.98 -19.05
C ILE A 151 23.10 13.88 -17.82
N GLY A 152 24.32 14.37 -17.58
CA GLY A 152 24.70 15.21 -16.45
C GLY A 152 24.84 14.46 -15.11
N PHE A 153 25.77 14.93 -14.28
CA PHE A 153 25.96 14.44 -12.91
C PHE A 153 24.89 14.97 -11.93
N PRO A 154 24.66 14.30 -10.78
CA PRO A 154 25.21 12.99 -10.38
C PRO A 154 24.64 11.83 -11.21
N VAL A 155 25.42 10.75 -11.32
CA VAL A 155 25.05 9.51 -12.01
C VAL A 155 25.16 8.32 -11.05
N MET A 156 24.40 7.27 -11.32
CA MET A 156 24.42 6.04 -10.55
C MET A 156 25.04 4.92 -11.37
N LEU A 157 26.11 4.34 -10.86
CA LEU A 157 26.77 3.19 -11.43
C LEU A 157 26.29 1.93 -10.71
N LYS A 158 25.88 0.91 -11.46
CA LYS A 158 25.37 -0.37 -10.97
C LYS A 158 26.10 -1.55 -11.63
N ALA A 159 26.27 -2.65 -10.91
CA ALA A 159 26.66 -3.92 -11.52
C ALA A 159 25.48 -4.53 -12.31
N ALA A 160 25.71 -5.01 -13.53
CA ALA A 160 24.64 -5.57 -14.38
C ALA A 160 24.02 -6.86 -13.80
N ALA A 161 24.82 -7.68 -13.12
CA ALA A 161 24.39 -8.93 -12.49
C ALA A 161 24.11 -8.81 -10.98
N GLY A 162 24.11 -7.59 -10.43
CA GLY A 162 24.01 -7.34 -8.99
C GLY A 162 22.57 -7.15 -8.48
N GLY A 163 22.23 -7.79 -7.36
CA GLY A 163 20.98 -7.59 -6.61
C GLY A 163 21.22 -7.22 -5.14
N GLY A 164 20.26 -6.53 -4.51
CA GLY A 164 20.29 -6.25 -3.07
C GLY A 164 21.23 -5.12 -2.63
N GLY A 165 21.46 -4.10 -3.47
CA GLY A 165 22.24 -2.91 -3.12
C GLY A 165 23.76 -3.06 -3.20
N LYS A 166 24.28 -4.25 -3.51
CA LYS A 166 25.71 -4.50 -3.73
C LYS A 166 26.13 -4.03 -5.12
N GLY A 167 27.24 -3.28 -5.20
CA GLY A 167 27.78 -2.77 -6.48
C GLY A 167 27.04 -1.53 -7.02
N ILE A 168 26.36 -0.77 -6.16
CA ILE A 168 25.69 0.50 -6.50
C ILE A 168 26.54 1.67 -5.97
N ARG A 169 26.89 2.63 -6.82
CA ARG A 169 27.71 3.80 -6.47
C ARG A 169 27.15 5.07 -7.09
N ILE A 170 26.92 6.07 -6.26
CA ILE A 170 26.61 7.43 -6.72
C ILE A 170 27.92 8.13 -7.03
N VAL A 171 28.06 8.61 -8.25
CA VAL A 171 29.21 9.37 -8.72
C VAL A 171 28.74 10.81 -8.92
N ARG A 172 29.33 11.75 -8.18
CA ARG A 172 28.88 13.16 -8.19
C ARG A 172 29.67 14.02 -9.16
N ASP A 173 30.86 13.59 -9.52
CA ASP A 173 31.72 14.29 -10.46
C ASP A 173 32.43 13.34 -11.43
N GLU A 174 32.88 13.91 -12.53
CA GLU A 174 33.54 13.16 -13.60
C GLU A 174 34.83 12.50 -13.17
N LYS A 175 35.57 13.09 -12.22
CA LYS A 175 36.88 12.61 -11.79
C LYS A 175 36.76 11.30 -11.03
N GLU A 176 35.65 11.11 -10.33
CA GLU A 176 35.31 9.90 -9.59
C GLU A 176 34.85 8.74 -10.48
N LEU A 177 34.34 9.01 -11.68
CA LEU A 177 33.63 8.02 -12.50
C LEU A 177 34.52 6.86 -12.96
N ALA A 178 35.73 7.15 -13.45
CA ALA A 178 36.63 6.13 -13.98
C ALA A 178 37.06 5.11 -12.92
N GLU A 179 37.39 5.59 -11.72
CA GLU A 179 37.78 4.73 -10.60
C GLU A 179 36.58 3.99 -10.01
N ALA A 180 35.42 4.64 -9.90
CA ALA A 180 34.18 3.98 -9.50
C ALA A 180 33.79 2.83 -10.46
N ALA A 181 33.95 3.04 -11.77
CA ALA A 181 33.69 2.04 -12.81
C ALA A 181 34.59 0.81 -12.69
N LYS A 182 35.90 1.01 -12.54
CA LYS A 182 36.86 -0.09 -12.34
C LYS A 182 36.52 -0.91 -11.09
N LEU A 183 36.24 -0.22 -9.98
CA LEU A 183 35.96 -0.86 -8.71
C LEU A 183 34.64 -1.66 -8.74
N ALA A 184 33.57 -1.07 -9.28
CA ALA A 184 32.29 -1.76 -9.44
C ALA A 184 32.38 -2.96 -10.38
N SER A 185 33.14 -2.85 -11.48
CA SER A 185 33.37 -3.96 -12.42
C SER A 185 34.14 -5.12 -11.76
N ALA A 186 35.18 -4.81 -10.97
CA ALA A 186 35.96 -5.80 -10.24
C ALA A 186 35.12 -6.51 -9.16
N GLU A 187 34.32 -5.75 -8.40
CA GLU A 187 33.39 -6.30 -7.40
C GLU A 187 32.33 -7.21 -8.05
N ALA A 188 31.73 -6.76 -9.16
CA ALA A 188 30.74 -7.53 -9.89
C ALA A 188 31.33 -8.85 -10.42
N ARG A 189 32.54 -8.80 -10.99
CA ARG A 189 33.24 -9.99 -11.48
C ARG A 189 33.58 -10.96 -10.34
N GLY A 190 34.03 -10.46 -9.20
CA GLY A 190 34.37 -11.28 -8.03
C GLY A 190 33.15 -11.92 -7.36
N ALA A 191 32.02 -11.21 -7.31
CA ALA A 191 30.81 -11.67 -6.64
C ALA A 191 29.87 -12.51 -7.53
N PHE A 192 29.80 -12.19 -8.83
CA PHE A 192 28.78 -12.72 -9.74
C PHE A 192 29.35 -13.29 -11.05
N GLY A 193 30.68 -13.26 -11.25
CA GLY A 193 31.32 -13.74 -12.47
C GLY A 193 31.13 -12.84 -13.69
N ASP A 194 30.43 -11.71 -13.56
CA ASP A 194 30.10 -10.76 -14.62
C ASP A 194 30.63 -9.37 -14.26
N GLY A 195 31.53 -8.82 -15.09
CA GLY A 195 32.15 -7.51 -14.87
C GLY A 195 31.42 -6.34 -15.54
N ARG A 196 30.26 -6.57 -16.15
CA ARG A 196 29.50 -5.50 -16.83
C ARG A 196 28.93 -4.51 -15.82
N VAL A 197 29.03 -3.23 -16.18
CA VAL A 197 28.51 -2.12 -15.38
C VAL A 197 27.49 -1.33 -16.20
N TYR A 198 26.48 -0.84 -15.49
CA TYR A 198 25.40 -0.04 -16.01
C TYR A 198 25.48 1.35 -15.38
N LEU A 199 25.39 2.41 -16.19
CA LEU A 199 25.38 3.79 -15.72
C LEU A 199 24.03 4.41 -16.04
N GLU A 200 23.37 5.00 -15.05
CA GLU A 200 22.10 5.71 -15.22
C GLU A 200 22.15 7.10 -14.57
N LYS A 201 21.22 7.97 -14.94
CA LYS A 201 21.01 9.24 -14.22
C LYS A 201 20.66 8.95 -12.77
N PHE A 202 21.35 9.60 -11.83
CA PHE A 202 20.93 9.55 -10.43
C PHE A 202 19.84 10.61 -10.21
N VAL A 203 18.62 10.15 -9.99
CA VAL A 203 17.50 11.03 -9.68
C VAL A 203 17.65 11.52 -8.23
N THR A 204 18.06 12.78 -8.07
CA THR A 204 18.17 13.45 -6.76
C THR A 204 16.79 13.79 -6.23
N ARG A 205 16.60 13.73 -4.91
CA ARG A 205 15.32 14.06 -4.23
C ARG A 205 14.08 13.47 -4.93
N PRO A 206 14.06 12.16 -5.26
CA PRO A 206 13.00 11.62 -6.09
C PRO A 206 11.67 11.62 -5.31
N ARG A 207 10.64 12.14 -5.96
CA ARG A 207 9.25 11.92 -5.59
C ARG A 207 8.71 10.72 -6.35
N HIS A 208 7.85 9.97 -5.71
CA HIS A 208 7.11 8.89 -6.33
C HIS A 208 5.73 9.44 -6.69
N VAL A 209 5.48 9.61 -7.98
CA VAL A 209 4.21 10.12 -8.50
C VAL A 209 3.68 9.13 -9.50
N GLU A 210 2.38 8.85 -9.47
CA GLU A 210 1.79 7.81 -10.28
C GLU A 210 0.46 8.25 -10.88
N VAL A 211 0.09 7.70 -12.05
CA VAL A 211 -1.13 8.06 -12.77
C VAL A 211 -2.09 6.89 -12.84
N GLN A 212 -3.32 7.11 -12.37
CA GLN A 212 -4.40 6.13 -12.51
C GLN A 212 -4.84 6.04 -13.96
N ILE A 213 -4.85 4.84 -14.54
CA ILE A 213 -5.43 4.59 -15.87
C ILE A 213 -6.59 3.61 -15.80
N LEU A 214 -7.46 3.70 -16.79
CA LEU A 214 -8.47 2.70 -17.11
C LEU A 214 -8.52 2.57 -18.64
N ALA A 215 -8.43 1.33 -19.14
CA ALA A 215 -8.49 1.05 -20.56
C ALA A 215 -9.59 0.04 -20.86
N ASP A 216 -10.33 0.22 -21.95
CA ASP A 216 -11.33 -0.75 -22.42
C ASP A 216 -10.84 -1.57 -23.62
N ARG A 217 -11.58 -2.63 -23.94
CA ARG A 217 -11.31 -3.48 -25.12
C ARG A 217 -11.61 -2.82 -26.46
N HIS A 218 -12.20 -1.63 -26.45
CA HIS A 218 -12.50 -0.84 -27.65
C HIS A 218 -11.34 0.10 -28.02
N GLY A 219 -10.25 0.07 -27.25
CA GLY A 219 -9.04 0.85 -27.46
C GLY A 219 -9.05 2.22 -26.79
N LYS A 220 -10.07 2.55 -25.99
CA LYS A 220 -10.10 3.81 -25.23
C LYS A 220 -9.26 3.66 -23.97
N VAL A 221 -8.41 4.65 -23.72
CA VAL A 221 -7.60 4.77 -22.50
C VAL A 221 -7.87 6.13 -21.87
N VAL A 222 -8.30 6.13 -20.61
CA VAL A 222 -8.53 7.33 -19.81
C VAL A 222 -7.60 7.37 -18.59
N SER A 223 -7.34 8.58 -18.08
CA SER A 223 -6.54 8.81 -16.88
C SER A 223 -7.34 9.57 -15.82
N TYR A 224 -7.33 9.10 -14.57
CA TYR A 224 -7.94 9.77 -13.42
C TYR A 224 -6.88 10.51 -12.59
N GLY A 225 -6.09 11.34 -13.27
CA GLY A 225 -5.06 12.17 -12.66
C GLY A 225 -3.97 11.38 -11.93
N GLU A 226 -3.19 12.11 -11.14
CA GLU A 226 -2.02 11.60 -10.45
C GLU A 226 -2.20 11.50 -8.93
N ARG A 227 -1.35 10.68 -8.30
CA ARG A 227 -1.17 10.58 -6.85
C ARG A 227 0.30 10.76 -6.49
N GLU A 228 0.57 11.48 -5.42
CA GLU A 228 1.89 11.54 -4.80
C GLU A 228 1.98 10.51 -3.67
N CYS A 229 2.94 9.60 -3.80
CA CYS A 229 3.12 8.44 -2.92
C CYS A 229 4.50 8.46 -2.26
N SER A 230 5.15 9.62 -2.16
CA SER A 230 6.55 9.73 -1.71
C SER A 230 6.73 9.43 -0.21
N VAL A 231 5.69 9.46 0.62
CA VAL A 231 5.83 9.11 2.05
C VAL A 231 5.88 7.59 2.19
N GLN A 232 7.09 7.04 2.18
CA GLN A 232 7.35 5.60 2.16
C GLN A 232 8.34 5.19 3.23
N ARG A 233 8.25 3.93 3.68
CA ARG A 233 9.25 3.28 4.54
C ARG A 233 9.73 2.01 3.87
N ARG A 234 11.04 1.87 3.65
CA ARG A 234 11.62 0.70 2.94
C ARG A 234 10.88 0.37 1.64
N HIS A 235 10.55 1.40 0.86
CA HIS A 235 9.77 1.32 -0.39
C HIS A 235 8.30 0.88 -0.24
N GLN A 236 7.75 0.84 0.97
CA GLN A 236 6.32 0.63 1.21
C GLN A 236 5.65 1.98 1.48
N LYS A 237 4.63 2.30 0.68
CA LYS A 237 3.84 3.52 0.81
C LYS A 237 3.06 3.53 2.14
N LEU A 238 3.03 4.68 2.80
CA LEU A 238 2.36 4.87 4.10
C LEU A 238 1.32 6.00 4.05
N VAL A 239 1.63 7.08 3.33
CA VAL A 239 0.73 8.21 3.10
C VAL A 239 0.76 8.56 1.62
N GLU A 240 -0.42 8.69 1.04
CA GLU A 240 -0.64 9.04 -0.35
C GLU A 240 -1.56 10.25 -0.43
N GLU A 241 -1.31 11.17 -1.36
CA GLU A 241 -2.16 12.33 -1.56
C GLU A 241 -2.40 12.64 -3.04
N THR A 242 -3.51 13.31 -3.31
CA THR A 242 -3.80 13.90 -4.64
C THR A 242 -4.50 15.25 -4.46
N PRO A 243 -4.16 16.26 -5.27
CA PRO A 243 -3.11 16.26 -6.30
C PRO A 243 -1.69 16.31 -5.72
N CYS A 244 -0.69 16.00 -6.55
CA CYS A 244 0.72 16.16 -6.17
C CYS A 244 1.06 17.66 -6.06
N ALA A 245 1.55 18.10 -4.89
CA ALA A 245 1.79 19.52 -4.61
C ALA A 245 2.95 20.12 -5.42
N ALA A 246 3.84 19.27 -5.94
CA ALA A 246 5.02 19.70 -6.68
C ALA A 246 4.82 19.80 -8.20
N LEU A 247 3.70 19.30 -8.73
CA LEU A 247 3.44 19.35 -10.17
C LEU A 247 2.76 20.65 -10.59
N THR A 248 3.22 21.20 -11.72
CA THR A 248 2.46 22.20 -12.48
C THR A 248 1.34 21.51 -13.27
N GLU A 249 0.32 22.26 -13.69
CA GLU A 249 -0.74 21.71 -14.56
C GLU A 249 -0.20 21.15 -15.88
N ALA A 250 0.83 21.79 -16.45
CA ALA A 250 1.47 21.32 -17.68
C ALA A 250 2.16 19.97 -17.46
N THR A 251 3.01 19.87 -16.43
CA THR A 251 3.71 18.63 -16.08
C THR A 251 2.72 17.50 -15.75
N ARG A 252 1.62 17.81 -15.05
CA ARG A 252 0.54 16.86 -14.77
C ARG A 252 -0.10 16.33 -16.05
N ALA A 253 -0.45 17.23 -16.97
CA ALA A 253 -1.05 16.87 -18.25
C ALA A 253 -0.10 15.99 -19.08
N ASP A 254 1.19 16.35 -19.14
CA ASP A 254 2.22 15.59 -19.85
C ASP A 254 2.42 14.19 -19.25
N MET A 255 2.45 14.09 -17.93
CA MET A 255 2.57 12.80 -17.22
C MET A 255 1.34 11.92 -17.44
N CYS A 256 0.14 12.49 -17.40
CA CYS A 256 -1.11 11.76 -17.69
C CYS A 256 -1.13 11.25 -19.12
N GLU A 257 -0.70 12.08 -20.07
CA GLU A 257 -0.62 11.68 -21.48
C GLU A 257 0.43 10.58 -21.70
N ALA A 258 1.60 10.69 -21.08
CA ALA A 258 2.62 9.64 -21.13
C ALA A 258 2.09 8.30 -20.60
N ALA A 259 1.35 8.32 -19.48
CA ALA A 259 0.72 7.13 -18.93
C ALA A 259 -0.30 6.51 -19.90
N ARG A 260 -1.11 7.33 -20.60
CA ARG A 260 -2.04 6.85 -21.63
C ARG A 260 -1.32 6.21 -22.82
N ARG A 261 -0.23 6.82 -23.30
CA ARG A 261 0.55 6.29 -24.44
C ARG A 261 1.13 4.91 -24.16
N VAL A 262 1.82 4.72 -23.03
CA VAL A 262 2.40 3.39 -22.71
C VAL A 262 1.32 2.33 -22.51
N THR A 263 0.20 2.70 -21.88
CA THR A 263 -0.96 1.82 -21.67
C THR A 263 -1.57 1.37 -23.01
N ALA A 264 -1.74 2.30 -23.95
CA ALA A 264 -2.24 1.99 -25.30
C ALA A 264 -1.26 1.12 -26.09
N ALA A 265 0.05 1.40 -26.00
CA ALA A 265 1.11 0.67 -26.72
C ALA A 265 1.25 -0.81 -26.32
N ILE A 266 0.69 -1.21 -25.17
CA ILE A 266 0.68 -2.59 -24.71
C ILE A 266 -0.68 -3.29 -24.86
N GLY A 267 -1.69 -2.62 -25.43
CA GLY A 267 -3.03 -3.18 -25.55
C GLY A 267 -3.64 -3.54 -24.20
N TYR A 268 -3.45 -2.67 -23.19
CA TYR A 268 -3.93 -2.89 -21.83
C TYR A 268 -5.46 -2.84 -21.74
N GLU A 269 -6.06 -3.61 -20.82
CA GLU A 269 -7.50 -3.57 -20.48
C GLU A 269 -7.64 -3.55 -18.95
N GLY A 270 -8.66 -2.85 -18.44
CA GLY A 270 -8.95 -2.71 -17.02
C GLY A 270 -8.21 -1.55 -16.36
N ALA A 271 -8.21 -1.53 -15.02
CA ALA A 271 -7.51 -0.52 -14.25
C ALA A 271 -6.03 -0.88 -14.09
N GLY A 272 -5.18 0.13 -14.06
CA GLY A 272 -3.75 0.02 -13.85
C GLY A 272 -3.19 1.33 -13.34
N THR A 273 -1.91 1.34 -12.98
CA THR A 273 -1.24 2.58 -12.60
C THR A 273 0.16 2.62 -13.16
N VAL A 274 0.50 3.74 -13.78
CA VAL A 274 1.85 4.01 -14.30
C VAL A 274 2.58 4.86 -13.28
N GLU A 275 3.67 4.33 -12.73
CA GLU A 275 4.48 4.99 -11.70
C GLU A 275 5.67 5.72 -12.34
N PHE A 276 5.98 6.88 -11.79
CA PHE A 276 7.07 7.76 -12.23
C PHE A 276 7.92 8.20 -11.04
N LEU A 277 9.22 8.35 -11.30
CA LEU A 277 10.10 9.18 -10.48
C LEU A 277 10.01 10.61 -11.00
N PHE A 278 9.64 11.56 -10.14
CA PHE A 278 9.63 12.98 -10.46
C PHE A 278 10.72 13.71 -9.66
N SER A 279 11.49 14.54 -10.35
CA SER A 279 12.53 15.37 -9.75
C SER A 279 12.82 16.60 -10.60
N GLU A 280 12.93 17.77 -9.97
CA GLU A 280 13.38 19.02 -10.59
C GLU A 280 12.62 19.41 -11.87
N GLY A 281 11.33 19.06 -11.97
CA GLY A 281 10.48 19.37 -13.13
C GLY A 281 10.42 18.26 -14.19
N GLU A 282 11.29 17.25 -14.07
CA GLU A 282 11.36 16.11 -14.97
C GLU A 282 10.73 14.86 -14.35
N PHE A 283 10.13 13.99 -15.17
CA PHE A 283 9.61 12.70 -14.73
C PHE A 283 10.16 11.56 -15.57
N TYR A 284 10.28 10.38 -14.96
CA TYR A 284 10.81 9.19 -15.60
C TYR A 284 9.97 7.97 -15.20
N PHE A 285 9.55 7.18 -16.18
CA PHE A 285 8.86 5.91 -15.98
C PHE A 285 9.64 5.02 -15.02
N LEU A 286 8.96 4.54 -13.99
CA LEU A 286 9.49 3.64 -12.98
C LEU A 286 9.02 2.21 -13.25
N GLU A 287 7.71 2.01 -13.19
CA GLU A 287 7.03 0.74 -13.43
C GLU A 287 5.55 0.97 -13.76
N MET A 288 4.83 -0.11 -14.07
CA MET A 288 3.38 -0.10 -14.18
C MET A 288 2.82 -1.23 -13.33
N ASN A 289 1.96 -0.91 -12.36
CA ASN A 289 1.20 -1.93 -11.66
C ASN A 289 -0.02 -2.31 -12.49
N THR A 290 -0.09 -3.58 -12.89
CA THR A 290 -1.10 -4.08 -13.83
C THR A 290 -2.38 -4.52 -13.12
N ARG A 291 -2.85 -3.67 -12.19
CA ARG A 291 -3.99 -3.91 -11.30
C ARG A 291 -4.45 -2.60 -10.64
N LEU A 292 -5.56 -2.67 -9.90
CA LEU A 292 -5.91 -1.63 -8.93
C LEU A 292 -4.84 -1.55 -7.82
N GLN A 293 -4.68 -0.36 -7.24
CA GLN A 293 -3.78 -0.12 -6.11
C GLN A 293 -4.56 0.17 -4.83
N VAL A 294 -3.86 0.16 -3.69
CA VAL A 294 -4.45 0.36 -2.35
C VAL A 294 -5.07 1.76 -2.27
N GLU A 295 -4.30 2.73 -2.75
CA GLU A 295 -4.50 4.18 -2.78
C GLU A 295 -5.46 4.68 -3.86
N HIS A 296 -6.17 3.78 -4.56
CA HIS A 296 -7.18 4.19 -5.55
C HIS A 296 -8.28 5.08 -4.93
N ALA A 297 -8.55 4.92 -3.63
CA ALA A 297 -9.63 5.62 -2.94
C ALA A 297 -9.45 7.15 -2.96
N ILE A 298 -8.22 7.68 -2.91
CA ILE A 298 -8.03 9.14 -2.99
C ILE A 298 -8.37 9.69 -4.38
N THR A 299 -8.16 8.90 -5.44
CA THR A 299 -8.63 9.23 -6.79
C THR A 299 -10.16 9.21 -6.85
N GLU A 300 -10.80 8.20 -6.25
CA GLU A 300 -12.27 8.12 -6.17
C GLU A 300 -12.88 9.35 -5.50
N GLU A 301 -12.30 9.80 -4.38
CA GLU A 301 -12.81 10.95 -3.62
C GLU A 301 -12.76 12.25 -4.42
N VAL A 302 -11.69 12.50 -5.20
CA VAL A 302 -11.56 13.75 -5.96
C VAL A 302 -12.33 13.74 -7.28
N TYR A 303 -12.52 12.57 -7.91
CA TYR A 303 -13.27 12.45 -9.16
C TYR A 303 -14.76 12.11 -8.96
N GLY A 304 -15.16 11.66 -7.77
CA GLY A 304 -16.52 11.18 -7.51
C GLY A 304 -16.87 9.94 -8.33
N VAL A 305 -15.91 9.01 -8.47
CA VAL A 305 -16.03 7.79 -9.28
C VAL A 305 -15.82 6.55 -8.41
N ASP A 306 -16.46 5.43 -8.79
CA ASP A 306 -16.16 4.10 -8.25
C ASP A 306 -15.30 3.33 -9.26
N LEU A 307 -13.99 3.23 -9.00
CA LEU A 307 -13.04 2.60 -9.90
C LEU A 307 -13.25 1.08 -9.98
N VAL A 308 -13.74 0.44 -8.91
CA VAL A 308 -14.08 -0.98 -8.95
C VAL A 308 -15.31 -1.21 -9.84
N ALA A 309 -16.29 -0.30 -9.81
CA ALA A 309 -17.45 -0.39 -10.69
C ALA A 309 -17.03 -0.24 -12.15
N GLU A 310 -16.14 0.70 -12.44
CA GLU A 310 -15.57 0.87 -13.79
C GLU A 310 -14.79 -0.37 -14.25
N GLN A 311 -14.00 -1.01 -13.37
CA GLN A 311 -13.33 -2.28 -13.69
C GLN A 311 -14.32 -3.37 -14.08
N LEU A 312 -15.43 -3.52 -13.34
CA LEU A 312 -16.45 -4.54 -13.60
C LEU A 312 -17.24 -4.25 -14.89
N ARG A 313 -17.52 -2.98 -15.19
CA ARG A 313 -18.14 -2.54 -16.45
C ARG A 313 -17.26 -2.85 -17.65
N VAL A 314 -15.99 -2.42 -17.61
CA VAL A 314 -15.01 -2.69 -18.67
C VAL A 314 -14.83 -4.20 -18.87
N ALA A 315 -14.67 -4.97 -17.79
CA ALA A 315 -14.56 -6.43 -17.89
C ALA A 315 -15.83 -7.08 -18.48
N SER A 316 -17.00 -6.48 -18.26
CA SER A 316 -18.27 -6.87 -18.89
C SER A 316 -18.38 -6.47 -20.37
N GLY A 317 -17.38 -5.78 -20.94
CA GLY A 317 -17.34 -5.34 -22.33
C GLY A 317 -17.88 -3.94 -22.59
N GLU A 318 -18.25 -3.19 -21.55
CA GLU A 318 -18.66 -1.79 -21.69
C GLU A 318 -17.46 -0.89 -22.00
N ALA A 319 -17.73 0.28 -22.59
CA ALA A 319 -16.69 1.27 -22.86
C ALA A 319 -16.34 2.07 -21.60
N ALA A 320 -15.08 2.52 -21.51
CA ALA A 320 -14.60 3.35 -20.41
C ALA A 320 -15.27 4.74 -20.45
N ASN A 321 -15.74 5.20 -19.29
CA ASN A 321 -16.30 6.55 -19.17
C ASN A 321 -15.20 7.61 -19.20
N ASP A 322 -15.50 8.78 -19.75
CA ASP A 322 -14.59 9.92 -19.62
C ASP A 322 -14.58 10.41 -18.17
N PRO A 323 -13.39 10.66 -17.59
CA PRO A 323 -13.27 11.19 -16.25
C PRO A 323 -13.87 12.60 -16.19
N GLY A 324 -14.58 12.90 -15.10
CA GLY A 324 -14.98 14.26 -14.77
C GLY A 324 -13.80 15.13 -14.33
N GLU A 325 -14.07 16.36 -13.92
CA GLU A 325 -13.05 17.22 -13.31
C GLU A 325 -12.76 16.80 -11.87
N ALA A 326 -11.47 16.69 -11.51
CA ALA A 326 -11.04 16.49 -10.14
C ALA A 326 -11.40 17.70 -9.26
N ARG A 327 -11.82 17.46 -8.03
CA ARG A 327 -12.21 18.49 -7.07
C ARG A 327 -11.56 18.29 -5.71
N GLY A 328 -11.01 19.36 -5.16
CA GLY A 328 -10.42 19.36 -3.82
C GLY A 328 -9.12 18.57 -3.75
N ALA A 329 -8.83 18.06 -2.56
CA ALA A 329 -7.66 17.25 -2.27
C ALA A 329 -8.07 16.08 -1.37
N ALA A 330 -7.42 14.94 -1.57
CA ALA A 330 -7.61 13.75 -0.75
C ALA A 330 -6.28 13.18 -0.26
N ILE A 331 -6.31 12.62 0.95
CA ILE A 331 -5.16 11.98 1.60
C ILE A 331 -5.59 10.63 2.12
N GLU A 332 -4.79 9.59 1.85
CA GLU A 332 -4.91 8.27 2.45
C GLU A 332 -3.75 8.03 3.42
N VAL A 333 -4.05 7.35 4.52
CA VAL A 333 -3.07 6.79 5.43
C VAL A 333 -3.35 5.31 5.59
N ARG A 334 -2.32 4.49 5.32
CA ARG A 334 -2.35 3.05 5.62
C ARG A 334 -2.14 2.81 7.11
N ILE A 335 -3.12 2.16 7.73
CA ILE A 335 -3.09 1.80 9.14
C ILE A 335 -2.56 0.37 9.23
N ASN A 336 -1.28 0.21 9.54
CA ASN A 336 -0.63 -1.09 9.66
C ASN A 336 -0.52 -1.50 11.12
N ALA A 337 -0.67 -2.80 11.41
CA ALA A 337 -0.36 -3.42 12.69
C ALA A 337 1.16 -3.56 12.84
N GLU A 338 1.81 -2.45 13.14
CA GLU A 338 3.27 -2.36 13.25
C GLU A 338 3.65 -1.54 14.48
N ASP A 339 4.74 -1.92 15.12
CA ASP A 339 5.37 -1.09 16.14
C ASP A 339 5.94 0.19 15.47
N PRO A 340 5.52 1.40 15.86
CA PRO A 340 5.97 2.65 15.24
C PRO A 340 7.45 2.94 15.44
N ALA A 341 8.13 2.30 16.40
CA ALA A 341 9.56 2.46 16.63
C ALA A 341 10.40 1.47 15.80
N THR A 342 9.98 0.20 15.76
CA THR A 342 10.76 -0.88 15.13
C THR A 342 10.26 -1.28 13.74
N PHE A 343 9.00 -0.96 13.42
CA PHE A 343 8.26 -1.37 12.23
C PHE A 343 8.11 -2.88 12.09
N PHE A 344 8.28 -3.63 13.19
CA PHE A 344 7.95 -5.05 13.20
C PHE A 344 6.43 -5.24 13.29
N PRO A 345 5.87 -6.28 12.63
CA PRO A 345 4.46 -6.61 12.76
C PRO A 345 4.03 -6.80 14.22
N SER A 346 2.96 -6.12 14.61
CA SER A 346 2.33 -6.22 15.92
C SER A 346 1.17 -7.21 15.84
N LEU A 347 1.45 -8.46 16.22
CA LEU A 347 0.46 -9.52 16.31
C LEU A 347 -0.42 -9.36 17.56
N GLY A 348 -1.65 -9.89 17.52
CA GLY A 348 -2.57 -9.83 18.66
C GLY A 348 -4.03 -9.87 18.24
N THR A 349 -4.93 -9.53 19.16
CA THR A 349 -6.37 -9.50 18.88
C THR A 349 -6.88 -8.08 19.01
N ILE A 350 -7.74 -7.65 18.10
CA ILE A 350 -8.39 -6.34 18.17
C ILE A 350 -9.40 -6.35 19.34
N GLU A 351 -9.04 -5.76 20.46
CA GLU A 351 -9.88 -5.74 21.67
C GLU A 351 -10.96 -4.66 21.61
N ARG A 352 -10.57 -3.47 21.12
CA ARG A 352 -11.46 -2.32 20.99
C ARG A 352 -11.20 -1.62 19.67
N LEU A 353 -12.28 -1.21 19.03
CA LEU A 353 -12.27 -0.53 17.75
C LEU A 353 -13.20 0.68 17.79
N ARG A 354 -12.67 1.86 17.47
CA ARG A 354 -13.44 3.05 17.15
C ARG A 354 -12.87 3.65 15.87
N LEU A 355 -13.63 3.56 14.80
CA LEU A 355 -13.28 4.19 13.52
C LEU A 355 -13.74 5.66 13.52
N PRO A 356 -12.95 6.58 12.94
CA PRO A 356 -13.36 7.97 12.76
C PRO A 356 -14.47 8.09 11.70
N GLY A 357 -15.16 9.23 11.68
CA GLY A 357 -16.20 9.53 10.70
C GLY A 357 -16.37 11.03 10.47
N GLY A 358 -17.54 11.42 9.97
CA GLY A 358 -17.89 12.80 9.64
C GLY A 358 -17.66 13.17 8.17
N LEU A 359 -18.02 14.40 7.79
CA LEU A 359 -17.97 14.87 6.41
C LEU A 359 -16.56 14.76 5.80
N GLY A 360 -16.46 14.06 4.66
CA GLY A 360 -15.21 13.85 3.94
C GLY A 360 -14.24 12.90 4.64
N VAL A 361 -14.74 11.95 5.43
CA VAL A 361 -13.95 10.88 6.05
C VAL A 361 -14.49 9.53 5.59
N ARG A 362 -13.62 8.72 4.99
CA ARG A 362 -13.89 7.37 4.54
C ARG A 362 -12.92 6.40 5.23
N VAL A 363 -13.43 5.22 5.58
CA VAL A 363 -12.63 4.13 6.14
C VAL A 363 -12.92 2.85 5.39
N ASP A 364 -11.91 2.34 4.71
CA ASP A 364 -11.94 1.04 4.07
C ASP A 364 -11.20 0.06 4.98
N SER A 365 -11.90 -0.94 5.52
CA SER A 365 -11.30 -1.87 6.48
C SER A 365 -12.03 -3.21 6.52
N ALA A 366 -11.34 -4.23 7.01
CA ALA A 366 -11.90 -5.52 7.39
C ALA A 366 -11.90 -5.73 8.92
N LEU A 367 -11.71 -4.67 9.70
CA LEU A 367 -11.56 -4.71 11.16
C LEU A 367 -12.89 -4.96 11.87
N TYR A 368 -12.83 -5.76 12.93
CA TYR A 368 -13.91 -5.92 13.90
C TYR A 368 -13.31 -6.35 15.27
N PRO A 369 -13.96 -6.01 16.40
CA PRO A 369 -13.53 -6.52 17.70
C PRO A 369 -13.50 -8.06 17.72
N GLY A 370 -12.40 -8.63 18.21
CA GLY A 370 -12.14 -10.08 18.20
C GLY A 370 -11.35 -10.58 16.99
N LEU A 371 -11.08 -9.74 15.98
CA LEU A 371 -10.21 -10.11 14.85
C LEU A 371 -8.79 -10.40 15.35
N GLU A 372 -8.21 -11.53 14.97
CA GLU A 372 -6.82 -11.87 15.23
C GLU A 372 -5.91 -11.37 14.09
N VAL A 373 -4.89 -10.60 14.45
CA VAL A 373 -3.79 -10.18 13.58
C VAL A 373 -2.70 -11.26 13.65
N THR A 374 -2.62 -12.04 12.57
CA THR A 374 -1.76 -13.23 12.47
C THR A 374 -0.49 -12.94 11.67
N PRO A 375 0.56 -13.78 11.76
CA PRO A 375 1.78 -13.59 10.98
C PRO A 375 1.66 -14.04 9.51
N TYR A 376 0.52 -14.55 9.08
CA TYR A 376 0.37 -15.18 7.75
C TYR A 376 0.21 -14.18 6.60
N TYR A 377 -0.21 -12.96 6.90
CA TYR A 377 -0.60 -11.95 5.90
C TYR A 377 0.09 -10.62 6.16
N ASP A 378 -0.16 -9.66 5.27
CA ASP A 378 0.33 -8.30 5.44
C ASP A 378 -0.25 -7.64 6.71
N SER A 379 0.45 -6.61 7.20
CA SER A 379 0.13 -5.90 8.42
C SER A 379 -1.01 -4.88 8.24
N MET A 380 -1.53 -4.64 7.03
CA MET A 380 -2.50 -3.57 6.80
C MET A 380 -3.86 -3.91 7.41
N LEU A 381 -4.29 -3.07 8.34
CA LEU A 381 -5.55 -3.22 9.06
C LEU A 381 -6.70 -2.47 8.38
N ALA A 382 -6.41 -1.24 7.94
CA ALA A 382 -7.39 -0.33 7.37
C ALA A 382 -6.70 0.75 6.54
N LYS A 383 -7.49 1.41 5.71
CA LYS A 383 -7.15 2.66 5.04
C LYS A 383 -8.02 3.75 5.61
N LEU A 384 -7.41 4.85 6.04
CA LEU A 384 -8.12 6.05 6.44
C LEU A 384 -7.97 7.08 5.33
N ILE A 385 -9.08 7.46 4.72
CA ILE A 385 -9.12 8.40 3.61
C ILE A 385 -9.87 9.65 4.05
N VAL A 386 -9.36 10.81 3.68
CA VAL A 386 -10.09 12.06 3.85
C VAL A 386 -10.09 12.86 2.57
N TRP A 387 -11.16 13.62 2.37
CA TRP A 387 -11.31 14.61 1.32
C TRP A 387 -11.63 15.98 1.91
N ALA A 388 -11.09 17.04 1.31
CA ALA A 388 -11.47 18.41 1.62
C ALA A 388 -11.28 19.34 0.40
N PRO A 389 -11.89 20.54 0.40
CA PRO A 389 -11.72 21.51 -0.70
C PRO A 389 -10.28 21.99 -0.93
N THR A 390 -9.41 21.89 0.07
CA THR A 390 -7.99 22.28 -0.03
C THR A 390 -7.10 21.25 0.65
N ARG A 391 -5.84 21.17 0.21
CA ARG A 391 -4.81 20.30 0.79
C ARG A 391 -4.62 20.53 2.30
N ASP A 392 -4.52 21.79 2.73
CA ASP A 392 -4.39 22.13 4.16
C ASP A 392 -5.58 21.68 5.01
N ALA A 393 -6.79 21.79 4.45
CA ALA A 393 -8.00 21.30 5.10
C ALA A 393 -7.99 19.77 5.15
N ALA A 394 -7.50 19.08 4.12
CA ALA A 394 -7.35 17.62 4.11
C ALA A 394 -6.33 17.16 5.17
N ILE A 395 -5.17 17.82 5.29
CA ILE A 395 -4.17 17.55 6.33
C ILE A 395 -4.78 17.69 7.73
N SER A 396 -5.45 18.82 7.98
CA SER A 396 -6.10 19.09 9.28
C SER A 396 -7.19 18.05 9.58
N LYS A 397 -7.97 17.68 8.58
CA LYS A 397 -9.01 16.66 8.67
C LYS A 397 -8.43 15.28 8.96
N MET A 398 -7.35 14.89 8.30
CA MET A 398 -6.64 13.62 8.51
C MET A 398 -6.08 13.54 9.93
N LEU A 399 -5.40 14.59 10.40
CA LEU A 399 -4.85 14.63 11.76
C LEU A 399 -5.93 14.49 12.83
N ARG A 400 -7.10 15.12 12.64
CA ARG A 400 -8.25 14.95 13.53
C ARG A 400 -8.81 13.52 13.47
N SER A 401 -8.98 12.96 12.27
CA SER A 401 -9.45 11.57 12.10
C SER A 401 -8.51 10.54 12.73
N LEU A 402 -7.19 10.69 12.55
CA LEU A 402 -6.17 9.86 13.23
C LEU A 402 -6.24 10.00 14.75
N GLY A 403 -6.52 11.21 15.25
CA GLY A 403 -6.71 11.49 16.67
C GLY A 403 -7.99 10.88 17.26
N GLU A 404 -8.99 10.53 16.44
CA GLU A 404 -10.24 9.86 16.84
C GLU A 404 -10.17 8.33 16.72
N LEU A 405 -9.32 7.80 15.83
CA LEU A 405 -9.12 6.37 15.62
C LEU A 405 -8.62 5.70 16.90
N ARG A 406 -9.31 4.64 17.35
CA ARG A 406 -8.84 3.78 18.44
C ARG A 406 -8.82 2.34 17.97
N ILE A 407 -7.63 1.75 18.01
CA ILE A 407 -7.40 0.32 17.82
C ILE A 407 -6.61 -0.15 19.05
N ALA A 408 -7.21 -1.03 19.85
CA ALA A 408 -6.57 -1.60 21.04
C ALA A 408 -6.27 -3.08 20.82
N GLY A 409 -5.20 -3.56 21.46
CA GLY A 409 -4.72 -4.95 21.38
C GLY A 409 -3.53 -5.16 20.43
N VAL A 410 -3.26 -4.20 19.55
CA VAL A 410 -2.07 -4.15 18.69
C VAL A 410 -1.52 -2.73 18.59
N MET A 411 -0.23 -2.58 18.32
CA MET A 411 0.40 -1.31 17.94
C MET A 411 0.06 -0.97 16.48
N THR A 412 0.18 0.31 16.12
CA THR A 412 -0.11 0.76 14.75
C THR A 412 0.88 1.79 14.21
N SER A 413 0.96 1.90 12.88
CA SER A 413 1.73 2.91 12.14
C SER A 413 1.21 4.36 12.31
N VAL A 414 0.06 4.56 12.96
CA VAL A 414 -0.61 5.86 13.13
C VAL A 414 0.31 6.97 13.65
N PRO A 415 1.16 6.76 14.68
CA PRO A 415 2.04 7.82 15.17
C PRO A 415 3.05 8.31 14.12
N VAL A 416 3.55 7.41 13.27
CA VAL A 416 4.51 7.74 12.21
C VAL A 416 3.84 8.58 11.12
N ALA A 417 2.65 8.17 10.67
CA ALA A 417 1.88 8.93 9.69
C ALA A 417 1.49 10.32 10.23
N ALA A 418 1.04 10.41 11.48
CA ALA A 418 0.72 11.68 12.12
C ALA A 418 1.94 12.60 12.27
N LYS A 419 3.14 12.03 12.53
CA LYS A 419 4.40 12.78 12.56
C LYS A 419 4.75 13.33 11.17
N ALA A 420 4.63 12.51 10.13
CA ALA A 420 4.88 12.94 8.74
C ALA A 420 3.95 14.10 8.35
N LEU A 421 2.64 13.96 8.56
CA LEU A 421 1.63 14.99 8.23
C LEU A 421 1.82 16.32 8.98
N ARG A 422 2.38 16.29 10.19
CA ARG A 422 2.69 17.50 10.98
C ARG A 422 4.00 18.17 10.56
N SER A 423 4.88 17.46 9.85
CA SER A 423 6.20 17.95 9.51
C SER A 423 6.12 19.09 8.49
N GLU A 424 7.04 20.05 8.60
CA GLU A 424 7.12 21.17 7.65
C GLU A 424 7.35 20.72 6.20
N PRO A 425 8.19 19.70 5.90
CA PRO A 425 8.32 19.18 4.53
C PRO A 425 6.98 18.71 3.94
N PHE A 426 6.17 17.96 4.70
CA PHE A 426 4.87 17.55 4.20
C PHE A 426 3.92 18.74 4.04
N ARG A 427 3.82 19.62 5.04
CA ARG A 427 2.88 20.76 5.02
C ARG A 427 3.17 21.75 3.88
N SER A 428 4.44 22.07 3.64
CA SER A 428 4.86 22.92 2.51
C SER A 428 4.72 22.24 1.15
N GLY A 429 4.64 20.90 1.13
CA GLY A 429 4.71 20.12 -0.10
C GLY A 429 6.14 19.93 -0.61
N ASP A 430 7.19 20.42 0.07
CA ASP A 430 8.60 20.18 -0.27
C ASP A 430 9.15 18.93 0.42
N TYR A 431 8.86 17.75 -0.13
CA TYR A 431 9.36 16.47 0.37
C TYR A 431 9.71 15.50 -0.75
N ASP A 432 10.42 14.44 -0.41
CA ASP A 432 10.80 13.37 -1.34
C ASP A 432 10.64 12.02 -0.63
N THR A 433 11.01 10.94 -1.31
CA THR A 433 10.97 9.57 -0.76
C THR A 433 11.77 9.36 0.52
N GLY A 434 12.70 10.27 0.87
CA GLY A 434 13.47 10.24 2.11
C GLY A 434 12.87 11.03 3.27
N ILE A 435 11.60 11.46 3.17
CA ILE A 435 10.95 12.28 4.20
C ILE A 435 10.97 11.61 5.58
N LEU A 436 10.70 10.31 5.67
CA LEU A 436 10.60 9.61 6.95
C LEU A 436 11.95 9.52 7.67
N GLU A 437 13.04 9.33 6.94
CA GLU A 437 14.40 9.39 7.47
C GLU A 437 14.72 10.79 7.99
N LYS A 438 14.43 11.83 7.18
CA LYS A 438 14.71 13.24 7.55
C LYS A 438 13.96 13.69 8.81
N ILE A 439 12.73 13.23 9.01
CA ILE A 439 11.96 13.57 10.23
C ILE A 439 12.33 12.70 11.42
N ALA A 440 12.88 11.50 11.21
CA ALA A 440 13.37 10.64 12.29
C ALA A 440 14.61 11.23 12.96
N ASP A 441 15.49 11.86 12.17
CA ASP A 441 16.72 12.50 12.64
C ASP A 441 16.50 13.86 13.34
N GLN A 442 15.26 14.36 13.38
CA GLN A 442 14.92 15.59 14.11
C GLN A 442 14.64 15.29 15.60
N PRO A 443 15.42 15.88 16.55
CA PRO A 443 15.17 15.72 17.98
C PRO A 443 13.86 16.42 18.41
N GLY A 444 12.98 15.67 19.10
CA GLY A 444 11.71 16.13 19.69
C GLY A 444 10.53 15.91 18.73
N ILE A 445 9.56 15.02 19.00
CA ILE A 445 8.52 15.09 20.03
C ILE A 445 8.29 13.68 20.63
N ALA A 446 9.30 13.06 21.25
CA ALA A 446 9.04 11.92 22.15
C ALA A 446 8.48 12.41 23.51
N ALA A 447 8.75 13.66 23.87
CA ALA A 447 8.45 14.20 25.19
C ALA A 447 6.94 14.45 25.47
N SER A 448 6.09 14.65 24.46
CA SER A 448 4.67 14.98 24.71
C SER A 448 3.78 13.75 24.89
N LEU A 449 4.09 12.62 24.24
CA LEU A 449 3.38 11.37 24.43
C LEU A 449 3.74 10.72 25.77
N ASP A 450 5.01 10.79 26.16
CA ASP A 450 5.45 10.34 27.49
C ASP A 450 4.87 11.19 28.60
N SER A 451 4.70 12.51 28.42
CA SER A 451 4.07 13.35 29.44
C SER A 451 2.58 13.05 29.61
N ASP A 452 1.86 12.79 28.50
CA ASP A 452 0.44 12.46 28.55
C ASP A 452 0.19 11.05 29.08
N ILE A 453 1.00 10.07 28.69
CA ILE A 453 0.97 8.72 29.24
C ILE A 453 1.34 8.73 30.73
N ALA A 454 2.37 9.48 31.12
CA ALA A 454 2.74 9.64 32.53
C ALA A 454 1.65 10.37 33.32
N ALA A 455 1.00 11.38 32.75
CA ALA A 455 -0.11 12.09 33.38
C ALA A 455 -1.35 11.20 33.54
N ILE A 456 -1.68 10.39 32.53
CA ILE A 456 -2.77 9.41 32.57
C ILE A 456 -2.45 8.31 33.58
N ALA A 457 -1.23 7.74 33.55
CA ALA A 457 -0.79 6.74 34.52
C ALA A 457 -0.80 7.29 35.95
N ALA A 458 -0.36 8.53 36.17
CA ALA A 458 -0.42 9.22 37.46
C ALA A 458 -1.88 9.47 37.90
N ALA A 459 -2.77 9.83 36.98
CA ALA A 459 -4.19 10.01 37.27
C ALA A 459 -4.86 8.68 37.66
N PHE A 460 -4.55 7.57 36.97
CA PHE A 460 -5.02 6.24 37.32
C PHE A 460 -4.44 5.75 38.66
N ALA A 461 -3.16 5.97 38.93
CA ALA A 461 -2.54 5.64 40.21
C ALA A 461 -3.17 6.44 41.37
N LYS A 462 -3.49 7.72 41.14
CA LYS A 462 -4.18 8.58 42.11
C LYS A 462 -5.63 8.15 42.33
N ALA A 463 -6.34 7.77 41.26
CA ALA A 463 -7.71 7.24 41.34
C ALA A 463 -7.78 5.87 42.04
N GLY A 464 -6.84 4.96 41.74
CA GLY A 464 -6.70 3.67 42.43
C GLY A 464 -6.34 3.83 43.91
N GLY A 465 -5.49 4.81 44.24
CA GLY A 465 -5.15 5.17 45.63
C GLY A 465 -6.31 5.81 46.40
N LEU A 466 -7.21 6.54 45.73
CA LEU A 466 -8.44 7.09 46.33
C LEU A 466 -9.50 6.01 46.58
N LEU A 467 -9.64 5.03 45.68
CA LEU A 467 -10.53 3.88 45.86
C LEU A 467 -10.04 2.95 46.99
N ALA A 468 -8.73 2.80 47.16
CA ALA A 468 -8.15 2.03 48.28
C ALA A 468 -8.24 2.76 49.63
N ARG A 469 -8.36 4.10 49.64
CA ARG A 469 -8.54 4.91 50.87
C ARG A 469 -10.00 5.16 51.24
N GLY A 470 -10.95 4.87 50.34
CA GLY A 470 -12.39 4.99 50.58
C GLY A 470 -13.05 3.76 51.21
N SER A 471 -12.32 2.67 51.43
CA SER A 471 -12.85 1.41 51.99
C SER A 471 -12.49 1.16 53.47
N ALA A 472 -11.82 2.10 54.15
CA ALA A 472 -11.57 1.98 55.58
C ALA A 472 -12.74 2.57 56.40
N SER A 473 -13.77 1.76 56.63
CA SER A 473 -14.78 2.04 57.67
C SER A 473 -14.22 1.63 59.04
N PRO A 474 -14.34 2.46 60.10
CA PRO A 474 -13.84 2.13 61.42
C PRO A 474 -14.91 1.33 62.18
N THR A 475 -14.64 0.06 62.48
CA THR A 475 -15.40 -0.68 63.50
C THR A 475 -14.48 -1.10 64.65
N SER A 476 -14.98 -0.77 65.82
CA SER A 476 -14.42 -0.91 67.16
C SER A 476 -14.37 -2.36 67.67
N ASN A 477 -13.29 -2.68 68.38
CA ASN A 477 -13.16 -3.53 69.58
C ASN A 477 -13.84 -4.92 69.66
N ALA A 478 -12.98 -5.94 69.76
CA ALA A 478 -12.75 -6.79 70.95
C ALA A 478 -12.85 -8.32 70.75
N ASN A 479 -11.83 -8.98 71.33
CA ASN A 479 -11.70 -10.37 71.78
C ASN A 479 -11.23 -11.48 70.80
N GLY A 480 -10.04 -12.00 71.12
CA GLY A 480 -9.87 -13.43 71.41
C GLY A 480 -9.16 -14.31 70.38
N ASN A 481 -7.86 -14.53 70.61
CA ASN A 481 -7.03 -15.71 70.27
C ASN A 481 -7.54 -16.75 69.23
N ALA A 482 -6.77 -16.91 68.16
CA ALA A 482 -5.90 -18.08 67.89
C ALA A 482 -5.86 -18.49 66.40
N ALA A 483 -4.62 -18.79 65.97
CA ALA A 483 -4.22 -19.78 64.97
C ALA A 483 -4.33 -19.47 63.45
N GLU A 484 -3.19 -19.76 62.81
CA GLU A 484 -2.98 -20.25 61.45
C GLU A 484 -3.02 -19.27 60.28
N GLY A 485 -1.81 -18.95 59.80
CA GLY A 485 -1.60 -18.30 58.52
C GLY A 485 -1.78 -19.26 57.36
N VAL A 486 -2.49 -18.80 56.34
CA VAL A 486 -2.39 -19.32 54.97
C VAL A 486 -2.55 -18.13 54.01
N ARG A 487 -1.56 -17.93 53.14
CA ARG A 487 -1.60 -16.98 52.02
C ARG A 487 -2.45 -17.60 50.88
N PRO A 488 -3.38 -16.86 50.26
CA PRO A 488 -4.00 -17.33 49.01
C PRO A 488 -3.62 -16.44 47.83
N TRP A 489 -2.82 -16.98 46.92
CA TRP A 489 -3.15 -16.89 45.49
C TRP A 489 -3.86 -18.21 45.14
N VAL A 490 -4.74 -18.16 44.12
CA VAL A 490 -5.53 -19.25 43.52
C VAL A 490 -6.98 -19.37 44.04
N LEU A 491 -7.92 -19.00 43.17
CA LEU A 491 -9.09 -19.75 42.67
C LEU A 491 -9.83 -18.77 41.73
N GLY A 492 -10.07 -19.03 40.45
CA GLY A 492 -10.35 -20.32 39.83
C GLY A 492 -11.78 -20.26 39.28
N ALA A 493 -11.89 -20.26 37.96
CA ALA A 493 -13.06 -20.02 37.12
C ALA A 493 -14.34 -20.86 37.40
N ARG A 494 -15.44 -20.37 36.76
CA ARG A 494 -16.65 -21.05 36.25
C ARG A 494 -17.86 -21.27 37.16
N ARG A 495 -18.97 -20.63 36.76
CA ARG A 495 -20.36 -21.13 36.47
C ARG A 495 -21.21 -19.87 36.26
N GLY A 496 -22.01 -19.63 35.23
CA GLY A 496 -22.85 -20.53 34.43
C GLY A 496 -24.33 -20.31 34.80
N GLY A 497 -25.07 -19.53 33.99
CA GLY A 497 -26.52 -19.65 33.80
C GLY A 497 -27.49 -18.84 34.68
N MET A 498 -28.54 -18.32 34.01
CA MET A 498 -29.76 -17.62 34.50
C MET A 498 -29.53 -16.14 34.89
N ARG A 499 -30.06 -15.14 34.18
CA ARG A 499 -31.38 -14.93 33.57
C ARG A 499 -31.30 -14.00 32.37
#